data_AF-A0A8X6K798-F1
#
_entry.id   AF-A0A8X6K798-F1
#
_cell.length_a   1.000
_cell.length_b   1.000
_cell.length_c   1.000
_cell.angle_alpha   90.00
_cell.angle_beta   90.00
_cell.angle_gamma   90.00
#
_symmetry.space_group_name_H-M   'P 1'
#
loop_
_entity.id
_entity.type
_entity.pdbx_description
1 polymer ?
#
loop_
_entity_poly.entity_id
_entity_poly.type
_entity_poly.pdbx_seq_one_letter_code
_entity_poly.pdbx_strand_id
1 'polypeptide(L)'
;MLSILCTASICDAYISLLQNSQDLLQTTVEVLKCIHLLGKESCNVFSSLSDLKYLNDETREEIASHPLNGFKKNLIRLIGNVCCGCKDNQDLVRKLDGIPLILDCCKFDAKNPYITQWCILAIRNLLENNLENQVVIANISAAGELSDPKLLNEMGIQIHSENGKICMKSLPFAS
;
A
#
# COMPACT_ATOMS: atom_id res chain seq x y z
N MET A 1 14.65 13.10 10.09
CA MET A 1 14.91 13.49 8.69
C MET A 1 13.68 13.29 7.79
N LEU A 2 13.09 12.08 7.70
CA LEU A 2 11.89 11.83 6.89
C LEU A 2 10.67 12.70 7.26
N SER A 3 10.48 13.01 8.54
CA SER A 3 9.42 13.93 9.00
C SER A 3 9.57 15.35 8.45
N ILE A 4 10.81 15.82 8.28
CA ILE A 4 11.12 17.13 7.70
C ILE A 4 10.75 17.12 6.22
N LEU A 5 11.13 16.08 5.47
CA LEU A 5 10.76 15.92 4.06
C LEU A 5 9.25 15.88 3.87
N CYS A 6 8.52 15.17 4.73
CA CYS A 6 7.06 15.13 4.72
C CYS A 6 6.40 16.50 4.97
N THR A 7 7.06 17.36 5.74
CA THR A 7 6.57 18.71 6.05
C THR A 7 6.95 19.69 4.95
N ALA A 8 8.15 19.57 4.39
CA ALA A 8 8.58 20.33 3.23
C ALA A 8 7.74 20.00 1.98
N SER A 9 7.29 18.75 1.82
CA SER A 9 6.48 18.31 0.68
C SER A 9 5.02 18.79 0.69
N ILE A 10 4.62 19.59 1.67
CA ILE A 10 3.33 20.30 1.65
C ILE A 10 3.52 21.82 1.61
N CYS A 11 4.78 22.29 1.54
CA CYS A 11 5.10 23.70 1.52
C CYS A 11 5.41 24.12 0.09
N ASP A 12 4.69 25.12 -0.40
CA ASP A 12 4.83 25.65 -1.76
C ASP A 12 6.26 26.09 -2.07
N ALA A 13 7.02 26.53 -1.06
CA ALA A 13 8.41 26.95 -1.20
C ALA A 13 9.37 25.79 -1.55
N TYR A 14 9.03 24.55 -1.17
CA TYR A 14 9.92 23.39 -1.31
C TYR A 14 9.36 22.29 -2.22
N ILE A 15 8.06 22.30 -2.51
CA ILE A 15 7.41 21.21 -3.26
C ILE A 15 8.03 21.03 -4.65
N SER A 16 8.29 22.11 -5.40
CA SER A 16 8.91 22.00 -6.72
C SER A 16 10.31 21.39 -6.67
N LEU A 17 11.11 21.73 -5.65
CA LEU A 17 12.43 21.13 -5.45
C LEU A 17 12.33 19.62 -5.21
N LEU A 18 11.38 19.21 -4.36
CA LEU A 18 11.17 17.81 -4.02
C LEU A 18 10.59 17.02 -5.19
N GLN A 19 9.68 17.61 -5.97
CA GLN A 19 9.11 16.98 -7.15
C GLN A 19 10.15 16.77 -8.26
N ASN A 20 11.12 17.68 -8.37
CA ASN A 20 12.22 17.57 -9.34
C ASN A 20 13.31 16.57 -8.92
N SER A 21 13.27 16.04 -7.70
CA SER A 21 14.24 15.05 -7.22
C SER A 21 13.73 13.62 -7.44
N GLN A 22 13.94 13.09 -8.66
CA GLN A 22 13.53 11.72 -9.00
C GLN A 22 14.26 10.67 -8.16
N ASP A 23 15.54 10.88 -7.84
CA ASP A 23 16.31 9.98 -6.97
C ASP A 23 15.71 9.87 -5.56
N LEU A 24 15.21 10.98 -5.01
CA LEU A 24 14.53 10.97 -3.71
C LEU A 24 13.27 10.12 -3.77
N LEU A 25 12.45 10.31 -4.82
CA LEU A 25 11.22 9.54 -5.00
C LEU A 25 11.51 8.05 -5.20
N GLN A 26 12.44 7.72 -6.09
CA GLN A 26 12.86 6.34 -6.33
C GLN A 26 13.38 5.67 -5.05
N THR A 27 14.30 6.32 -4.33
CA THR A 27 14.82 5.83 -3.05
C THR A 27 13.68 5.64 -2.04
N THR A 28 12.72 6.55 -1.98
CA THR A 28 11.57 6.44 -1.06
C THR A 28 10.71 5.22 -1.37
N VAL A 29 10.44 4.94 -2.66
CA VAL A 29 9.69 3.75 -3.10
C VAL A 29 10.48 2.46 -2.83
N GLU A 30 11.78 2.45 -3.11
CA GLU A 30 12.65 1.29 -2.86
C GLU A 30 12.74 0.97 -1.37
N VAL A 31 12.92 1.97 -0.50
CA VAL A 31 12.91 1.78 0.95
C VAL A 31 11.55 1.25 1.42
N LEU A 32 10.43 1.77 0.91
CA LEU A 32 9.10 1.25 1.21
C LEU A 32 8.97 -0.23 0.83
N LYS A 33 9.45 -0.60 -0.37
CA LYS A 33 9.44 -1.98 -0.86
C LYS A 33 10.26 -2.89 0.06
N CYS A 34 11.49 -2.49 0.40
CA CYS A 34 12.37 -3.24 1.29
C CYS A 34 11.75 -3.49 2.67
N ILE A 35 11.27 -2.44 3.36
CA ILE A 35 10.71 -2.62 4.71
C ILE A 35 9.39 -3.39 4.69
N HIS A 36 8.61 -3.28 3.61
CA HIS A 36 7.36 -4.02 3.48
C HIS A 36 7.61 -5.51 3.27
N LEU A 37 8.58 -5.87 2.43
CA LEU A 37 9.00 -7.26 2.24
C LEU A 37 9.60 -7.85 3.53
N LEU A 38 10.53 -7.13 4.17
CA LEU A 38 11.11 -7.57 5.44
C LEU A 38 10.05 -7.81 6.51
N GLY A 39 9.04 -6.94 6.60
CA GLY A 39 7.95 -7.09 7.57
C GLY A 39 7.05 -8.31 7.32
N LYS A 40 7.09 -8.92 6.12
CA LYS A 40 6.35 -10.13 5.76
C LYS A 40 7.14 -11.42 5.94
N GLU A 41 8.46 -11.38 5.80
CA GLU A 41 9.31 -12.57 5.85
C GLU A 41 9.48 -13.14 7.28
N SER A 42 9.51 -12.27 8.28
CA SER A 42 9.73 -12.66 9.68
C SER A 42 9.01 -11.73 10.65
N CYS A 43 8.89 -12.15 11.91
CA CYS A 43 8.46 -11.27 13.00
C CYS A 43 9.61 -10.35 13.39
N ASN A 44 9.52 -9.08 13.01
CA ASN A 44 10.54 -8.06 13.28
C ASN A 44 9.90 -6.66 13.47
N VAL A 45 10.75 -5.65 13.53
CA VAL A 45 10.33 -4.27 13.78
C VAL A 45 9.37 -3.72 12.70
N PHE A 46 9.47 -4.18 11.45
CA PHE A 46 8.65 -3.74 10.32
C PHE A 46 7.38 -4.57 10.09
N SER A 47 7.20 -5.66 10.84
CA SER A 47 5.97 -6.46 10.81
C SER A 47 4.78 -5.64 11.29
N SER A 48 3.68 -5.72 10.55
CA SER A 48 2.44 -5.01 10.86
C SER A 48 1.84 -5.49 12.18
N LEU A 49 1.36 -4.57 13.01
CA LEU A 49 0.58 -4.90 14.20
C LEU A 49 -0.89 -4.59 13.95
N SER A 50 -1.59 -5.57 13.36
CA SER A 50 -2.99 -5.42 12.94
C SER A 50 -4.01 -5.95 13.95
N ASP A 51 -3.61 -6.83 14.86
CA ASP A 51 -4.52 -7.46 15.83
C ASP A 51 -4.61 -6.63 17.11
N LEU A 52 -5.82 -6.11 17.38
CA LEU A 52 -6.11 -5.21 18.49
C LEU A 52 -5.88 -5.85 19.85
N LYS A 53 -5.88 -7.19 19.96
CA LYS A 53 -5.69 -7.87 21.25
C LYS A 53 -4.30 -7.65 21.85
N TYR A 54 -3.32 -7.28 21.03
CA TYR A 54 -1.96 -6.96 21.45
C TYR A 54 -1.77 -5.48 21.80
N LEU A 55 -2.81 -4.64 21.73
CA LEU A 55 -2.72 -3.20 21.96
C LEU A 55 -3.22 -2.79 23.36
N ASN A 56 -2.48 -3.21 24.39
CA ASN A 56 -2.63 -2.65 25.74
C ASN A 56 -1.91 -1.29 25.87
N ASP A 57 -2.08 -0.60 26.99
CA ASP A 57 -1.51 0.74 27.21
C ASP A 57 0.02 0.73 27.15
N GLU A 58 0.67 -0.28 27.74
CA GLU A 58 2.13 -0.45 27.72
C GLU A 58 2.66 -0.60 26.28
N THR A 59 2.04 -1.46 25.47
CA THR A 59 2.42 -1.68 24.07
C THR A 59 2.20 -0.42 23.23
N ARG A 60 1.14 0.34 23.50
CA ARG A 60 0.87 1.61 22.81
C ARG A 60 1.94 2.65 23.11
N GLU A 61 2.39 2.74 24.36
CA GLU A 61 3.46 3.65 24.77
C GLU A 61 4.81 3.24 24.17
N GLU A 62 5.12 1.93 24.15
CA GLU A 62 6.30 1.38 23.48
C GLU A 62 6.29 1.73 21.98
N ILE A 63 5.17 1.48 21.30
CA ILE A 63 5.01 1.84 19.89
C ILE A 63 5.14 3.34 19.69
N ALA A 64 4.50 4.16 20.53
CA ALA A 64 4.51 5.61 20.40
C ALA A 64 5.92 6.21 20.53
N SER A 65 6.72 5.66 21.45
CA SER A 65 8.10 6.08 21.73
C SER A 65 9.13 5.48 20.76
N HIS A 66 8.78 4.43 20.03
CA HIS A 66 9.70 3.78 19.10
C HIS A 66 10.11 4.72 17.93
N PRO A 67 11.41 4.83 17.59
CA PRO A 67 11.88 5.76 16.54
C PRO A 67 11.31 5.53 15.14
N LEU A 68 10.89 4.28 14.86
CA LEU A 68 10.28 3.88 13.59
C LEU A 68 8.74 3.98 13.57
N ASN A 69 8.13 4.50 14.64
CA ASN A 69 6.69 4.74 14.68
C ASN A 69 6.26 5.62 13.49
N GLY A 70 5.31 5.12 12.70
CA GLY A 70 4.83 5.81 11.51
C GLY A 70 5.85 5.91 10.37
N PHE A 71 6.97 5.18 10.41
CA PHE A 71 8.00 5.24 9.38
C PHE A 71 7.46 4.82 8.01
N LYS A 72 6.80 3.66 7.92
CA LYS A 72 6.18 3.17 6.67
C LYS A 72 5.12 4.14 6.16
N LYS A 73 4.27 4.65 7.07
CA LYS A 73 3.27 5.68 6.76
C LYS A 73 3.89 6.98 6.22
N ASN A 74 5.03 7.41 6.77
CA ASN A 74 5.72 8.63 6.33
C ASN A 74 6.35 8.48 4.94
N LEU A 75 6.84 7.28 4.57
CA LEU A 75 7.28 7.00 3.20
C LEU A 75 6.11 7.14 2.22
N ILE A 76 4.97 6.52 2.53
CA ILE A 76 3.75 6.60 1.71
C ILE A 76 3.25 8.05 1.61
N ARG A 77 3.27 8.80 2.71
CA ARG A 77 2.97 10.24 2.73
C ARG A 77 3.86 11.02 1.79
N LEU A 78 5.18 10.81 1.87
CA LEU A 78 6.13 11.53 1.03
C LEU A 78 5.87 11.23 -0.46
N ILE A 79 5.70 9.96 -0.82
CA ILE A 79 5.35 9.53 -2.18
C ILE A 79 4.07 10.22 -2.65
N GLY A 80 2.99 10.13 -1.88
CA GLY A 80 1.71 10.74 -2.22
C GLY A 80 1.83 12.25 -2.44
N ASN A 81 2.55 12.95 -1.57
CA ASN A 81 2.73 14.39 -1.67
C ASN A 81 3.49 14.79 -2.94
N VAL A 82 4.65 14.18 -3.23
CA VAL A 82 5.45 14.56 -4.41
C VAL A 82 4.86 14.09 -5.74
N CYS A 83 3.92 13.14 -5.73
CA CYS A 83 3.15 12.76 -6.92
C CYS A 83 1.95 13.68 -7.20
N CYS A 84 1.52 14.52 -6.24
CA CYS A 84 0.36 15.38 -6.41
C CYS A 84 0.56 16.35 -7.58
N GLY A 85 -0.27 16.27 -8.61
CA GLY A 85 -0.17 17.11 -9.81
C GLY A 85 1.12 16.95 -10.65
N CYS A 86 1.98 15.96 -10.38
CA CYS A 86 3.24 15.78 -11.09
C CYS A 86 3.25 14.46 -11.88
N LYS A 87 2.92 14.52 -13.18
CA LYS A 87 2.79 13.32 -14.03
C LYS A 87 4.07 12.49 -14.11
N ASP A 88 5.24 13.13 -14.18
CA ASP A 88 6.52 12.42 -14.23
C ASP A 88 6.74 11.55 -12.99
N ASN A 89 6.42 12.08 -11.80
CA ASN A 89 6.51 11.35 -10.55
C ASN A 89 5.45 10.25 -10.45
N GLN A 90 4.23 10.52 -10.89
CA GLN A 90 3.18 9.51 -10.97
C GLN A 90 3.60 8.32 -11.85
N ASP A 91 4.18 8.60 -13.01
CA ASP A 91 4.64 7.58 -13.96
C ASP A 91 5.88 6.83 -13.44
N LEU A 92 6.80 7.51 -12.76
CA LEU A 92 7.94 6.88 -12.10
C LEU A 92 7.48 5.87 -11.04
N VAL A 93 6.55 6.26 -10.16
CA VAL A 93 6.02 5.34 -9.13
C VAL A 93 5.33 4.13 -9.76
N ARG A 94 4.59 4.30 -10.86
CA ARG A 94 4.02 3.16 -11.60
C ARG A 94 5.11 2.22 -12.14
N LYS A 95 6.16 2.77 -12.76
CA LYS A 95 7.29 1.97 -13.32
C LYS A 95 8.05 1.19 -12.25
N LEU A 96 8.01 1.64 -11.00
CA LEU A 96 8.65 1.00 -9.85
C LEU A 96 7.73 -0.01 -9.12
N ASP A 97 6.57 -0.35 -9.68
CA ASP A 97 5.52 -1.15 -9.03
C ASP A 97 5.02 -0.55 -7.71
N GLY A 98 5.10 0.77 -7.56
CA GLY A 98 4.73 1.46 -6.32
C GLY A 98 3.22 1.49 -6.07
N ILE A 99 2.38 1.50 -7.11
CA ILE A 99 0.91 1.45 -6.99
C ILE A 99 0.44 0.18 -6.27
N PRO A 100 0.75 -1.05 -6.75
CA PRO A 100 0.34 -2.27 -6.05
C PRO A 100 0.97 -2.39 -4.66
N LEU A 101 2.20 -1.92 -4.47
CA LEU A 101 2.87 -1.88 -3.16
C LEU A 101 2.10 -1.01 -2.14
N ILE A 102 1.68 0.20 -2.53
CA ILE A 102 0.93 1.11 -1.65
C ILE A 102 -0.47 0.54 -1.34
N LEU A 103 -1.12 -0.09 -2.33
CA LEU A 103 -2.40 -0.76 -2.12
C LEU A 103 -2.28 -1.91 -1.10
N ASP A 104 -1.22 -2.70 -1.15
CA ASP A 104 -1.01 -3.79 -0.21
C ASP A 104 -0.67 -3.30 1.22
N CYS A 105 -0.12 -2.08 1.35
CA CYS A 105 0.07 -1.39 2.62
C CYS A 105 -1.24 -0.82 3.21
N CYS A 106 -2.34 -0.80 2.45
CA CYS A 106 -3.61 -0.15 2.82
C CYS A 106 -4.43 -0.99 3.81
N LYS A 107 -3.84 -1.30 4.96
CA LYS A 107 -4.43 -2.14 6.03
C LYS A 107 -4.10 -1.52 7.37
N PHE A 108 -4.94 -1.77 8.38
CA PHE A 108 -4.68 -1.30 9.73
C PHE A 108 -3.32 -1.82 10.24
N ASP A 109 -2.51 -0.93 10.80
CA ASP A 109 -1.23 -1.23 11.43
C ASP A 109 -0.98 -0.21 12.55
N ALA A 110 -1.00 -0.69 13.80
CA ALA A 110 -0.84 0.17 14.97
C ALA A 110 0.55 0.83 15.05
N LYS A 111 1.59 0.22 14.47
CA LYS A 111 2.93 0.82 14.36
C LYS A 111 2.98 1.94 13.32
N ASN A 112 1.95 2.05 12.49
CA ASN A 112 1.85 3.05 11.43
C ASN A 112 0.49 3.76 11.48
N PRO A 113 0.28 4.67 12.46
CA PRO A 113 -0.97 5.38 12.61
C PRO A 113 -1.40 6.09 11.33
N TYR A 114 -2.68 5.93 10.97
CA TYR A 114 -3.30 6.49 9.77
C TYR A 114 -2.76 5.96 8.42
N ILE A 115 -2.06 4.81 8.40
CA ILE A 115 -1.49 4.27 7.15
C ILE A 115 -2.55 4.11 6.04
N THR A 116 -3.76 3.65 6.37
CA THR A 116 -4.86 3.51 5.40
C THR A 116 -5.23 4.85 4.75
N GLN A 117 -5.33 5.93 5.53
CA GLN A 117 -5.66 7.26 5.01
C GLN A 117 -4.55 7.79 4.10
N TRP A 118 -3.29 7.58 4.46
CA TRP A 118 -2.16 7.98 3.63
C TRP A 118 -2.02 7.13 2.37
N CYS A 119 -2.33 5.83 2.42
CA CYS A 119 -2.45 4.98 1.24
C CYS A 119 -3.53 5.52 0.30
N ILE A 120 -4.74 5.77 0.81
CA ILE A 120 -5.86 6.31 0.00
C ILE A 120 -5.46 7.64 -0.67
N LEU A 121 -4.85 8.55 0.09
CA LEU A 121 -4.40 9.84 -0.45
C LEU A 121 -3.32 9.66 -1.52
N ALA A 122 -2.31 8.83 -1.26
CA ALA A 122 -1.24 8.57 -2.21
C ALA A 122 -1.77 7.95 -3.50
N ILE A 123 -2.69 6.98 -3.39
CA ILE A 123 -3.35 6.38 -4.55
C ILE A 123 -4.16 7.44 -5.32
N ARG A 124 -4.97 8.27 -4.65
CA ARG A 124 -5.69 9.38 -5.30
C ARG A 124 -4.74 10.24 -6.14
N ASN A 125 -3.64 10.69 -5.53
CA ASN A 125 -2.65 11.56 -6.19
C ASN A 125 -1.93 10.87 -7.36
N LEU A 126 -1.70 9.56 -7.26
CA LEU A 126 -1.09 8.76 -8.33
C LEU A 126 -2.00 8.60 -9.54
N LEU A 127 -3.32 8.58 -9.34
CA LEU A 127 -4.31 8.38 -10.39
C LEU A 127 -4.83 9.68 -11.01
N GLU A 128 -4.63 10.81 -10.32
CA GLU A 128 -5.15 12.11 -10.70
C GLU A 128 -4.65 12.51 -12.09
N ASN A 129 -5.59 12.59 -13.04
CA ASN A 129 -5.33 12.90 -14.45
C ASN A 129 -4.30 11.98 -15.14
N ASN A 130 -4.17 10.73 -14.68
CA ASN A 130 -3.24 9.75 -15.22
C ASN A 130 -3.95 8.42 -15.56
N LEU A 131 -4.41 8.30 -16.81
CA LEU A 131 -5.15 7.13 -17.29
C LEU A 131 -4.30 5.86 -17.22
N GLU A 132 -3.01 5.97 -17.50
CA GLU A 132 -2.11 4.83 -17.53
C GLU A 132 -1.90 4.25 -16.12
N ASN A 133 -1.92 5.09 -15.08
CA ASN A 133 -1.95 4.66 -13.69
C ASN A 133 -3.32 4.08 -13.29
N GLN A 134 -4.42 4.62 -13.79
CA GLN A 134 -5.77 4.09 -13.52
C GLN A 134 -5.95 2.67 -14.07
N VAL A 135 -5.39 2.38 -15.25
CA VAL A 135 -5.39 1.04 -15.85
C VAL A 135 -4.72 0.00 -14.95
N VAL A 136 -3.67 0.38 -14.20
CA VAL A 136 -3.00 -0.54 -13.25
C VAL A 136 -4.00 -1.05 -12.21
N ILE A 137 -4.83 -0.17 -11.64
CA ILE A 137 -5.82 -0.57 -10.64
C ILE A 137 -6.94 -1.41 -11.26
N ALA A 138 -7.44 -1.02 -12.43
CA ALA A 138 -8.46 -1.80 -13.13
C ALA A 138 -8.01 -3.25 -13.37
N ASN A 139 -6.74 -3.45 -13.74
CA ASN A 139 -6.16 -4.78 -13.94
C ASN A 139 -5.99 -5.56 -12.63
N ILE A 140 -5.67 -4.89 -11.51
CA ILE A 140 -5.59 -5.53 -10.20
C ILE A 140 -6.98 -6.00 -9.73
N SER A 141 -8.01 -5.19 -9.91
CA SER A 141 -9.39 -5.56 -9.57
C SER A 141 -9.89 -6.73 -10.42
N ALA A 142 -9.59 -6.72 -11.72
CA ALA A 142 -9.91 -7.84 -12.62
C ALA A 142 -9.19 -9.15 -12.25
N ALA A 143 -7.94 -9.06 -11.76
CA ALA A 143 -7.21 -10.22 -11.24
C ALA A 143 -7.71 -10.69 -9.87
N GLY A 144 -8.23 -9.78 -9.02
CA GLY A 144 -8.86 -10.10 -7.74
C GLY A 144 -10.20 -10.82 -7.87
N GLU A 145 -10.93 -10.60 -8.97
CA GLU A 145 -12.17 -11.33 -9.32
C GLU A 145 -11.92 -12.69 -10.00
N LEU A 146 -10.66 -13.04 -10.30
CA LEU A 146 -10.29 -14.29 -10.95
C LEU A 146 -9.13 -14.97 -10.19
N SER A 147 -9.46 -15.58 -9.05
CA SER A 147 -8.78 -16.83 -8.70
C SER A 147 -8.99 -17.77 -9.89
N ASP A 148 -7.91 -18.18 -10.54
CA ASP A 148 -7.91 -18.95 -11.79
C ASP A 148 -9.02 -20.02 -11.79
N PRO A 149 -10.10 -19.86 -12.59
CA PRO A 149 -11.24 -20.78 -12.59
C PRO A 149 -10.82 -22.21 -12.90
N LYS A 150 -9.68 -22.40 -13.58
CA LYS A 150 -9.14 -23.73 -13.88
C LYS A 150 -8.55 -24.40 -12.65
N LEU A 151 -7.75 -23.68 -11.86
CA LEU A 151 -7.17 -24.19 -10.61
C LEU A 151 -8.25 -24.54 -9.58
N LEU A 152 -9.31 -23.74 -9.51
CA LEU A 152 -10.45 -23.98 -8.61
C LEU A 152 -11.28 -25.20 -9.03
N ASN A 153 -11.49 -25.39 -10.33
CA ASN A 153 -12.16 -26.57 -10.87
C ASN A 153 -11.33 -27.84 -10.66
N GLU A 154 -10.01 -27.77 -10.83
CA GLU A 154 -9.10 -28.89 -10.51
C GLU A 154 -9.14 -29.28 -9.03
N MET A 155 -9.45 -28.33 -8.15
CA MET A 155 -9.66 -28.56 -6.71
C MET A 155 -11.12 -28.90 -6.34
N GLY A 156 -12.02 -29.06 -7.31
CA GLY A 156 -13.44 -29.43 -7.08
C GLY A 156 -14.31 -28.32 -6.48
N ILE A 157 -13.87 -27.06 -6.58
CA ILE A 157 -14.54 -25.90 -6.00
C ILE A 157 -15.18 -25.08 -7.13
N GLN A 158 -16.51 -24.96 -7.11
CA GLN A 158 -17.22 -24.05 -8.01
C GLN A 158 -17.58 -22.76 -7.29
N ILE A 159 -17.18 -21.64 -7.90
CA ILE A 159 -17.51 -20.30 -7.42
C ILE A 159 -18.75 -19.78 -8.17
N HIS A 160 -19.78 -19.41 -7.43
CA HIS A 160 -20.96 -18.74 -7.97
C HIS A 160 -21.07 -17.33 -7.36
N SER A 161 -21.31 -16.33 -8.21
CA SER A 161 -21.64 -14.97 -7.78
C SER A 161 -23.16 -14.83 -7.78
N GLU A 162 -23.76 -14.71 -6.60
CA GLU A 162 -25.17 -14.33 -6.43
C GLU A 162 -25.23 -13.01 -5.68
N ASN A 163 -25.86 -11.99 -6.29
CA ASN A 163 -26.09 -10.66 -5.69
C ASN A 163 -24.83 -9.96 -5.14
N GLY A 164 -23.69 -10.11 -5.82
CA GLY A 164 -22.42 -9.49 -5.41
C GLY A 164 -21.75 -10.13 -4.20
N LYS A 165 -22.25 -11.28 -3.72
CA LYS A 165 -21.58 -12.14 -2.75
C LYS A 165 -21.08 -13.41 -3.43
N ILE A 166 -19.82 -13.72 -3.17
CA ILE A 166 -19.15 -14.92 -3.68
C ILE A 166 -19.47 -16.08 -2.73
N CYS A 167 -20.12 -17.11 -3.25
CA CYS A 167 -20.45 -18.34 -2.52
C CYS A 167 -19.61 -19.50 -3.07
N MET A 168 -18.87 -20.20 -2.18
CA MET A 168 -18.12 -21.41 -2.52
C MET A 168 -18.96 -22.65 -2.23
N LYS A 169 -19.12 -23.54 -3.22
CA LYS A 169 -19.72 -24.86 -3.02
C LYS A 169 -18.73 -25.94 -3.44
N SER A 170 -18.52 -26.93 -2.57
CA SER A 170 -17.80 -28.15 -2.90
C SER A 170 -18.69 -29.04 -3.76
N LEU A 171 -18.19 -29.56 -4.88
CA LEU A 171 -18.90 -30.57 -5.64
C LEU A 171 -18.96 -31.89 -4.83
N PRO A 172 -20.10 -32.59 -4.80
CA PRO A 172 -20.15 -33.92 -4.18
C PRO A 172 -19.20 -34.86 -4.93
N PHE A 173 -18.39 -35.61 -4.19
CA PHE A 173 -17.53 -36.65 -4.76
C PHE A 173 -18.39 -37.61 -5.58
N ALA A 174 -18.09 -37.74 -6.87
CA ALA A 174 -18.71 -38.77 -7.70
C ALA A 174 -18.20 -40.13 -7.22
N SER A 175 -19.11 -40.94 -6.66
CA SER A 175 -18.92 -42.36 -6.35
C SER A 175 -18.84 -43.21 -7.61
#